data_AF-A0A2P5B8J2-F1
#
_entry.id   AF-A0A2P5B8J2-F1
#
_cell.length_a   1.000
_cell.length_b   1.000
_cell.length_c   1.000
_cell.angle_alpha   90.00
_cell.angle_beta   90.00
_cell.angle_gamma   90.00
#
_symmetry.space_group_name_H-M   'P 1'
#
loop_
_entity.id
_entity.type
_entity.pdbx_description
1 polymer ?
#
loop_
_entity_poly.entity_id
_entity_poly.type
_entity_poly.pdbx_seq_one_letter_code
_entity_poly.pdbx_strand_id
1 'polypeptide(L)'
;MYVVKVGPLYLMAKSIRFSRSLFILSINLTTLALISTTCNAALFILADSAFDAGNNNYINTSFQANYFPYGETFFKYPTGRFSDCRLAPDFIAEYAKLPFIPPYLQPHEHEFKYGVNFASAGAGALVETRRGLVVDLKTQLGNFKNVSQLLRQKLGEAEAADWQELCSCLVLEAMIMRLLLRQTLASFEPTRRNSLWGW
;
A
#
# COMPACT_ATOMS: atom_id res chain seq x y z
N MET A 1 -18.96 -45.68 -21.40
CA MET A 1 -17.73 -45.08 -20.82
C MET A 1 -17.37 -43.87 -21.66
N TYR A 2 -17.75 -42.66 -21.22
CA TYR A 2 -17.49 -41.42 -21.99
C TYR A 2 -16.15 -40.83 -21.55
N VAL A 3 -15.17 -40.84 -22.45
CA VAL A 3 -13.90 -40.12 -22.25
C VAL A 3 -14.13 -38.67 -22.64
N VAL A 4 -14.25 -37.79 -21.65
CA VAL A 4 -14.32 -36.34 -21.88
C VAL A 4 -12.97 -35.88 -22.39
N LYS A 5 -12.87 -35.62 -23.71
CA LYS A 5 -11.68 -35.01 -24.31
C LYS A 5 -11.57 -33.57 -23.82
N VAL A 6 -10.60 -33.34 -22.95
CA VAL A 6 -10.26 -32.01 -22.45
C VAL A 6 -9.61 -31.23 -23.60
N GLY A 7 -10.31 -30.22 -24.14
CA GLY A 7 -9.88 -29.50 -25.34
C GLY A 7 -8.64 -28.60 -25.13
N PRO A 8 -7.91 -28.24 -26.20
CA PRO A 8 -6.70 -27.43 -26.15
C PRO A 8 -6.88 -26.05 -25.49
N LEU A 9 -8.08 -25.45 -25.59
CA LEU A 9 -8.42 -24.20 -24.89
C LEU A 9 -8.36 -24.33 -23.35
N TYR A 10 -8.74 -25.48 -22.80
CA TYR A 10 -8.70 -25.71 -21.36
C TYR A 10 -7.26 -25.84 -20.84
N LEU A 11 -6.39 -26.46 -21.64
CA LEU A 11 -4.96 -26.58 -21.34
C LEU A 11 -4.26 -25.21 -21.43
N MET A 12 -4.61 -24.38 -22.42
CA MET A 12 -4.12 -23.00 -22.52
C MET A 12 -4.54 -22.14 -21.34
N ALA A 13 -5.81 -22.21 -20.91
CA ALA A 13 -6.30 -21.47 -19.75
C ALA A 13 -5.60 -21.87 -18.43
N LYS A 14 -5.27 -23.16 -18.26
CA LYS A 14 -4.46 -23.65 -17.12
C LYS A 14 -3.03 -23.15 -17.17
N SER A 15 -2.39 -23.18 -18.35
CA SER A 15 -1.03 -22.69 -18.55
C SER A 15 -0.91 -21.19 -18.25
N ILE A 16 -1.89 -20.39 -18.70
CA ILE A 16 -1.96 -18.95 -18.40
C ILE A 16 -2.18 -18.71 -16.91
N ARG A 17 -3.05 -19.48 -16.23
CA ARG A 17 -3.26 -19.37 -14.77
C ARG A 17 -2.01 -19.75 -13.96
N PHE A 18 -1.28 -20.76 -14.41
CA PHE A 18 -0.05 -21.23 -13.77
C PHE A 18 1.08 -20.20 -13.92
N SER A 19 1.30 -19.70 -15.15
CA SER A 19 2.28 -18.64 -15.44
C SER A 19 2.01 -17.34 -14.66
N ARG A 20 0.75 -16.95 -14.50
CA ARG A 20 0.36 -15.76 -13.71
C ARG A 20 0.55 -15.93 -12.20
N SER A 21 0.30 -17.13 -11.67
CA SER A 21 0.56 -17.43 -10.26
C SER A 21 2.05 -17.42 -9.96
N LEU A 22 2.87 -17.92 -10.90
CA LEU A 22 4.32 -17.82 -10.85
C LEU A 22 4.82 -16.37 -10.90
N PHE A 23 4.21 -15.50 -11.69
CA PHE A 23 4.57 -14.08 -11.76
C PHE A 23 4.21 -13.30 -10.48
N ILE A 24 3.03 -13.55 -9.91
CA ILE A 24 2.65 -12.95 -8.61
C ILE A 24 3.55 -13.49 -7.50
N LEU A 25 3.82 -14.80 -7.49
CA LEU A 25 4.72 -15.41 -6.51
C LEU A 25 6.15 -14.87 -6.67
N SER A 26 6.62 -14.63 -7.90
CA SER A 26 7.94 -14.04 -8.13
C SER A 26 8.03 -12.59 -7.67
N ILE A 27 6.97 -11.78 -7.84
CA ILE A 27 6.93 -10.40 -7.29
C ILE A 27 6.95 -10.42 -5.76
N ASN A 28 6.21 -11.33 -5.13
CA ASN A 28 6.22 -11.47 -3.66
C ASN A 28 7.56 -12.02 -3.15
N LEU A 29 8.23 -12.88 -3.92
CA LEU A 29 9.52 -13.45 -3.56
C LEU A 29 10.68 -12.45 -3.76
N THR A 30 10.64 -11.61 -4.80
CA THR A 30 11.63 -10.54 -5.00
C THR A 30 11.47 -9.42 -3.97
N THR A 31 10.24 -9.08 -3.59
CA THR A 31 9.99 -8.12 -2.48
C THR A 31 10.44 -8.68 -1.13
N LEU A 32 10.35 -9.99 -0.91
CA LEU A 32 10.85 -10.63 0.31
C LEU A 32 12.39 -10.75 0.34
N ALA A 33 13.02 -10.99 -0.82
CA ALA A 33 14.48 -11.13 -0.93
C ALA A 33 15.25 -9.80 -0.74
N LEU A 34 14.64 -8.65 -1.02
CA LEU A 34 15.22 -7.33 -0.76
C LEU A 34 15.30 -6.98 0.73
N ILE A 35 14.65 -7.75 1.61
CA ILE A 35 14.57 -7.47 3.06
C ILE A 35 15.84 -7.92 3.82
N SER A 36 16.75 -8.65 3.16
CA SER A 36 17.90 -9.26 3.83
C SER A 36 19.24 -8.69 3.32
N THR A 37 19.75 -7.65 3.98
CA THR A 37 21.03 -7.68 4.74
C THR A 37 21.38 -6.28 5.28
N THR A 38 21.60 -6.18 6.60
CA THR A 38 22.39 -5.16 7.34
C THR A 38 22.12 -3.67 7.18
N CYS A 39 21.11 -3.25 6.42
CA CYS A 39 20.85 -1.84 6.20
C CYS A 39 19.82 -1.30 7.22
N ASN A 40 19.98 -0.02 7.64
CA ASN A 40 19.02 0.66 8.52
C ASN A 40 17.66 0.80 7.80
N ALA A 41 16.81 -0.22 7.91
CA ALA A 41 15.56 -0.29 7.17
C ALA A 41 14.65 0.93 7.46
N ALA A 42 13.94 1.38 6.44
CA ALA A 42 12.85 2.34 6.58
C ALA A 42 11.70 1.98 5.64
N LEU A 43 10.50 2.32 6.07
CA LEU A 43 9.27 1.90 5.39
C LEU A 43 8.46 3.12 4.94
N PHE A 44 8.35 3.32 3.63
CA PHE A 44 7.57 4.40 3.03
C PHE A 44 6.34 3.84 2.32
N ILE A 45 5.16 4.29 2.72
CA ILE A 45 3.90 3.64 2.33
C ILE A 45 3.06 4.61 1.50
N LEU A 46 2.73 4.21 0.27
CA LEU A 46 1.86 4.97 -0.64
C LEU A 46 0.68 4.08 -1.04
N ALA A 47 -0.51 4.40 -0.54
CA ALA A 47 -1.64 3.49 -0.64
C ALA A 47 -3.00 4.16 -0.38
N ASP A 48 -4.04 3.32 -0.30
CA ASP A 48 -5.42 3.68 -0.01
C ASP A 48 -5.79 3.41 1.46
N SER A 49 -7.09 3.26 1.75
CA SER A 49 -7.61 3.06 3.11
C SER A 49 -7.07 1.84 3.83
N ALA A 50 -6.66 0.78 3.10
CA ALA A 50 -6.18 -0.44 3.74
C ALA A 50 -4.81 -0.26 4.43
N PHE A 51 -4.13 0.85 4.15
CA PHE A 51 -2.80 1.16 4.66
C PHE A 51 -2.75 2.54 5.32
N ASP A 52 -3.84 3.30 5.30
CA ASP A 52 -3.91 4.63 5.92
C ASP A 52 -3.75 4.54 7.44
N ALA A 53 -2.64 5.10 7.93
CA ALA A 53 -2.31 5.16 9.36
C ALA A 53 -3.08 6.25 10.13
N GLY A 54 -3.96 7.00 9.47
CA GLY A 54 -4.73 8.11 10.04
C GLY A 54 -4.46 9.47 9.39
N ASN A 55 -3.87 9.52 8.19
CA ASN A 55 -3.65 10.77 7.45
C ASN A 55 -4.95 11.53 7.23
N ASN A 56 -6.04 10.80 6.97
CA ASN A 56 -7.34 11.41 6.70
C ASN A 56 -7.95 12.17 7.88
N ASN A 57 -7.44 11.99 9.10
CA ASN A 57 -7.85 12.78 10.27
C ASN A 57 -7.45 14.26 10.14
N TYR A 58 -6.51 14.58 9.25
CA TYR A 58 -5.89 15.90 9.14
C TYR A 58 -6.28 16.64 7.84
N ILE A 59 -7.25 16.11 7.09
CA ILE A 59 -7.83 16.76 5.91
C ILE A 59 -9.36 16.82 6.05
N ASN A 60 -9.99 17.76 5.36
CA ASN A 60 -11.44 17.89 5.34
C ASN A 60 -12.05 16.81 4.42
N THR A 61 -12.46 15.67 5.00
CA THR A 61 -13.00 14.53 4.24
C THR A 61 -13.97 13.70 5.09
N SER A 62 -14.89 13.00 4.43
CA SER A 62 -15.73 11.98 5.07
C SER A 62 -15.04 10.62 5.19
N PHE A 63 -13.88 10.42 4.55
CA PHE A 63 -13.12 9.17 4.61
C PHE A 63 -12.25 9.09 5.87
N GLN A 64 -12.86 9.22 7.05
CA GLN A 64 -12.19 9.14 8.34
C GLN A 64 -12.61 7.86 9.08
N ALA A 65 -11.71 7.35 9.93
CA ALA A 65 -11.95 6.20 10.82
C ALA A 65 -11.50 6.53 12.26
N ASN A 66 -11.72 7.78 12.66
CA ASN A 66 -11.42 8.33 13.99
C ASN A 66 -12.62 8.21 14.95
N TYR A 67 -13.45 7.18 14.77
CA TYR A 67 -14.60 6.85 15.62
C TYR A 67 -14.68 5.33 15.84
N PHE A 68 -15.39 4.91 16.88
CA PHE A 68 -15.63 3.49 17.14
C PHE A 68 -16.50 2.85 16.03
N PRO A 69 -16.25 1.59 15.65
CA PRO A 69 -15.45 0.58 16.35
C PRO A 69 -13.96 0.53 15.95
N TYR A 70 -13.45 1.50 15.18
CA TYR A 70 -12.06 1.44 14.74
C TYR A 70 -11.07 1.62 15.92
N GLY A 71 -10.02 0.78 15.95
CA GLY A 71 -8.99 0.76 16.99
C GLY A 71 -9.42 0.28 18.38
N GLU A 72 -10.65 -0.18 18.59
CA GLU A 72 -11.17 -0.64 19.89
C GLU A 72 -10.42 -1.87 20.42
N THR A 73 -10.11 -2.84 19.57
CA THR A 73 -9.49 -4.11 19.98
C THR A 73 -8.00 -3.96 20.25
N PHE A 74 -7.23 -3.35 19.35
CA PHE A 74 -5.76 -3.30 19.47
C PHE A 74 -5.24 -2.02 20.16
N PHE A 75 -5.59 -0.84 19.63
CA PHE A 75 -5.05 0.44 20.12
C PHE A 75 -5.81 0.99 21.34
N LYS A 76 -7.03 0.50 21.57
CA LYS A 76 -7.97 0.96 22.62
C LYS A 76 -8.48 2.41 22.44
N TYR A 77 -8.31 2.97 21.25
CA TYR A 77 -8.88 4.26 20.86
C TYR A 77 -8.95 4.38 19.32
N PRO A 78 -9.85 5.22 18.77
CA PRO A 78 -9.93 5.44 17.33
C PRO A 78 -8.72 6.21 16.78
N THR A 79 -7.84 5.49 16.08
CA THR A 79 -6.59 6.04 15.53
C THR A 79 -6.78 6.76 14.19
N GLY A 80 -7.91 6.58 13.49
CA GLY A 80 -8.04 6.98 12.08
C GLY A 80 -7.72 5.85 11.10
N ARG A 81 -7.32 4.68 11.59
CA ARG A 81 -7.04 3.49 10.77
C ARG A 81 -8.34 2.75 10.46
N PHE A 82 -8.52 2.33 9.20
CA PHE A 82 -9.69 1.55 8.77
C PHE A 82 -9.61 0.07 9.20
N SER A 83 -9.27 -0.16 10.47
CA SER A 83 -9.17 -1.46 11.10
C SER A 83 -9.41 -1.33 12.60
N ASP A 84 -10.02 -2.35 13.20
CA ASP A 84 -10.09 -2.51 14.65
C ASP A 84 -8.75 -3.02 15.25
N CYS A 85 -7.86 -3.45 14.35
CA CYS A 85 -6.59 -4.09 14.65
C CYS A 85 -5.43 -3.30 14.03
N ARG A 86 -4.25 -3.93 14.01
CA ARG A 86 -3.12 -3.53 13.16
C ARG A 86 -3.47 -3.59 11.67
N LEU A 87 -2.81 -2.76 10.88
CA LEU A 87 -2.84 -2.76 9.42
C LEU A 87 -1.73 -3.69 8.89
N ALA A 88 -1.82 -4.10 7.62
CA ALA A 88 -0.76 -4.87 6.95
C ALA A 88 0.67 -4.27 7.06
N PRO A 89 0.91 -2.95 6.91
CA PRO A 89 2.25 -2.39 7.03
C PRO A 89 2.80 -2.44 8.45
N ASP A 90 1.95 -2.62 9.48
CA ASP A 90 2.42 -2.75 10.86
C ASP A 90 3.15 -4.08 11.08
N PHE A 91 2.69 -5.15 10.42
CA PHE A 91 3.38 -6.44 10.46
C PHE A 91 4.69 -6.42 9.67
N ILE A 92 4.72 -5.67 8.56
CA ILE A 92 5.95 -5.45 7.79
C ILE A 92 6.97 -4.68 8.63
N ALA A 93 6.54 -3.60 9.29
CA ALA A 93 7.37 -2.84 10.21
C ALA A 93 7.89 -3.71 11.36
N GLU A 94 7.03 -4.52 12.00
CA GLU A 94 7.43 -5.44 13.07
C GLU A 94 8.50 -6.44 12.59
N TYR A 95 8.31 -7.06 11.43
CA TYR A 95 9.28 -8.00 10.85
C TYR A 95 10.63 -7.32 10.56
N ALA A 96 10.58 -6.08 10.07
CA ALA A 96 11.76 -5.24 9.83
C ALA A 96 12.35 -4.60 11.10
N LYS A 97 11.80 -4.90 12.29
CA LYS A 97 12.19 -4.30 13.58
C LYS A 97 12.09 -2.77 13.61
N LEU A 98 11.10 -2.23 12.92
CA LEU A 98 10.77 -0.80 12.87
C LEU A 98 9.64 -0.47 13.86
N PRO A 99 9.58 0.78 14.37
CA PRO A 99 8.39 1.24 15.08
C PRO A 99 7.18 1.34 14.12
N PHE A 100 6.00 1.60 14.69
CA PHE A 100 4.84 1.96 13.87
C PHE A 100 5.17 3.18 13.01
N ILE A 101 4.87 3.07 11.72
CA ILE A 101 5.16 4.14 10.76
C ILE A 101 4.11 5.25 10.90
N PRO A 102 4.52 6.50 11.20
CA PRO A 102 3.59 7.59 11.45
C PRO A 102 2.93 8.08 10.15
N PRO A 103 1.68 8.59 10.24
CA PRO A 103 1.04 9.29 9.12
C PRO A 103 1.73 10.63 8.83
N TYR A 104 2.00 10.90 7.55
CA TYR A 104 2.67 12.12 7.08
C TYR A 104 1.98 13.42 7.52
N LEU A 105 0.65 13.45 7.54
CA LEU A 105 -0.12 14.65 7.86
C LEU A 105 -0.34 14.89 9.35
N GLN A 106 0.09 13.97 10.22
CA GLN A 106 0.00 14.19 11.65
C GLN A 106 0.90 15.37 12.04
N PRO A 107 0.36 16.39 12.75
CA PRO A 107 1.16 17.47 13.31
C PRO A 107 2.28 16.91 14.18
N HIS A 108 3.27 17.73 14.52
CA HIS A 108 4.54 17.41 15.23
C HIS A 108 5.71 17.09 14.30
N GLU A 109 6.91 17.41 14.78
CA GLU A 109 8.16 17.14 14.06
C GLU A 109 8.45 15.64 14.08
N HIS A 110 8.29 15.00 12.93
CA HIS A 110 8.75 13.64 12.72
C HIS A 110 10.18 13.70 12.17
N GLU A 111 11.10 12.97 12.78
CA GLU A 111 12.46 12.82 12.23
C GLU A 111 12.47 12.01 10.92
N PHE A 112 11.36 11.32 10.60
CA PHE A 112 11.16 10.45 9.43
C PHE A 112 12.23 9.36 9.25
N LYS A 113 13.08 9.16 10.26
CA LYS A 113 14.18 8.20 10.28
C LYS A 113 13.70 6.79 9.98
N TYR A 114 12.56 6.35 10.49
CA TYR A 114 12.09 4.97 10.29
C TYR A 114 11.12 4.82 9.10
N GLY A 115 10.89 5.91 8.36
CA GLY A 115 9.94 5.96 7.25
C GLY A 115 8.64 6.71 7.59
N VAL A 116 7.74 6.77 6.61
CA VAL A 116 6.54 7.62 6.64
C VAL A 116 5.39 6.96 5.89
N ASN A 117 4.18 7.09 6.43
CA ASN A 117 2.97 6.62 5.77
C ASN A 117 2.25 7.79 5.08
N PHE A 118 2.20 7.76 3.75
CA PHE A 118 1.51 8.75 2.91
C PHE A 118 0.13 8.28 2.44
N ALA A 119 -0.29 7.07 2.81
CA ALA A 119 -1.55 6.48 2.36
C ALA A 119 -2.74 7.32 2.81
N SER A 120 -3.79 7.34 1.99
CA SER A 120 -5.00 8.11 2.27
C SER A 120 -6.24 7.30 1.94
N ALA A 121 -7.16 7.22 2.90
CA ALA A 121 -8.39 6.50 2.69
C ALA A 121 -9.23 7.09 1.55
N GLY A 122 -9.70 6.20 0.67
CA GLY A 122 -10.42 6.56 -0.55
C GLY A 122 -9.53 6.94 -1.73
N ALA A 123 -8.21 7.05 -1.57
CA ALA A 123 -7.32 7.30 -2.69
C ALA A 123 -7.38 6.15 -3.71
N GLY A 124 -7.31 6.49 -5.00
CA GLY A 124 -7.23 5.53 -6.10
C GLY A 124 -5.99 5.76 -6.96
N ALA A 125 -5.61 4.77 -7.76
CA ALA A 125 -4.43 4.85 -8.63
C ALA A 125 -4.52 6.03 -9.63
N LEU A 126 -5.73 6.41 -10.02
CA LEU A 126 -6.00 7.59 -10.85
C LEU A 126 -6.21 8.82 -9.96
N VAL A 127 -5.57 9.94 -10.30
CA VAL A 127 -5.63 11.20 -9.54
C VAL A 127 -7.04 11.82 -9.50
N GLU A 128 -7.90 11.43 -10.44
CA GLU A 128 -9.29 11.87 -10.52
C GLU A 128 -10.18 11.17 -9.48
N THR A 129 -9.71 10.08 -8.86
CA THR A 129 -10.47 9.33 -7.86
C THR A 129 -10.74 10.21 -6.65
N ARG A 130 -12.01 10.60 -6.46
CA ARG A 130 -12.47 11.40 -5.31
C ARG A 130 -11.67 12.69 -5.13
N ARG A 131 -11.35 13.33 -6.25
CA ARG A 131 -10.57 14.57 -6.34
C ARG A 131 -11.02 15.59 -5.30
N GLY A 132 -10.06 16.10 -4.52
CA GLY A 132 -10.29 17.11 -3.48
C GLY A 132 -10.77 16.55 -2.13
N LEU A 133 -11.06 15.25 -2.03
CA LEU A 133 -11.49 14.61 -0.79
C LEU A 133 -10.43 13.67 -0.19
N VAL A 134 -9.33 13.42 -0.90
CA VAL A 134 -8.29 12.44 -0.54
C VAL A 134 -6.91 12.98 -0.91
N VAL A 135 -5.86 12.43 -0.31
CA VAL A 135 -4.49 12.64 -0.79
C VAL A 135 -4.27 11.69 -1.97
N ASP A 136 -4.45 12.20 -3.18
CA ASP A 136 -4.27 11.41 -4.41
C ASP A 136 -2.82 10.92 -4.57
N LEU A 137 -2.63 9.86 -5.36
CA LEU A 137 -1.32 9.21 -5.52
C LEU A 137 -0.22 10.16 -6.01
N LYS A 138 -0.55 11.15 -6.85
CA LYS A 138 0.44 12.14 -7.32
C LYS A 138 0.88 13.03 -6.16
N THR A 139 -0.06 13.42 -5.30
CA THR A 139 0.25 14.18 -4.09
C THR A 139 1.04 13.34 -3.08
N GLN A 140 0.70 12.04 -2.89
CA GLN A 140 1.48 11.12 -2.06
C GLN A 140 2.94 11.01 -2.54
N LEU A 141 3.16 10.89 -3.86
CA LEU A 141 4.49 10.89 -4.47
C LEU A 141 5.23 12.22 -4.29
N GLY A 142 4.52 13.35 -4.34
CA GLY A 142 5.07 14.67 -4.04
C GLY A 142 5.55 14.76 -2.59
N ASN A 143 4.74 14.29 -1.65
CA ASN A 143 5.10 14.23 -0.23
C ASN A 143 6.32 13.34 0.03
N PHE A 144 6.37 12.17 -0.63
CA PHE A 144 7.54 11.29 -0.58
C PHE A 144 8.81 11.99 -1.09
N LYS A 145 8.73 12.73 -2.21
CA LYS A 145 9.86 13.52 -2.72
C LYS A 145 10.31 14.58 -1.72
N ASN A 146 9.39 15.29 -1.08
CA ASN A 146 9.72 16.30 -0.07
C ASN A 146 10.46 15.69 1.12
N VAL A 147 9.96 14.57 1.67
CA VAL A 147 10.61 13.85 2.76
C VAL A 147 11.99 13.33 2.32
N SER A 148 12.09 12.78 1.12
CA SER A 148 13.36 12.30 0.57
C SER A 148 14.40 13.41 0.46
N GLN A 149 14.00 14.62 0.03
CA GLN A 149 14.88 15.79 -0.03
C GLN A 149 15.29 16.28 1.35
N LEU A 150 14.35 16.33 2.31
CA LEU A 150 14.62 16.71 3.69
C LEU A 150 15.64 15.77 4.34
N LEU A 151 15.46 14.46 4.17
CA LEU A 151 16.39 13.46 4.71
C LEU A 151 17.78 13.59 4.09
N ARG A 152 17.90 13.82 2.78
CA ARG A 152 19.18 14.10 2.11
C ARG A 152 19.91 15.28 2.74
N GLN A 153 19.19 16.37 3.01
CA GLN A 153 19.76 17.57 3.61
C GLN A 153 20.24 17.32 5.05
N LYS A 154 19.49 16.54 5.83
CA LYS A 154 19.82 16.26 7.24
C LYS A 154 20.97 15.27 7.42
N LEU A 155 21.08 14.26 6.55
CA LEU A 155 22.05 13.17 6.67
C LEU A 155 23.34 13.43 5.89
N GLY A 156 23.32 14.35 4.91
CA GLY A 156 24.45 14.60 4.01
C GLY A 156 24.53 13.56 2.87
N GLU A 157 25.15 13.93 1.75
CA GLU A 157 25.10 13.17 0.48
C GLU A 157 25.59 11.71 0.59
N ALA A 158 26.60 11.43 1.42
CA ALA A 158 27.19 10.09 1.55
C ALA A 158 26.27 9.13 2.32
N GLU A 159 25.66 9.58 3.41
CA GLU A 159 24.69 8.78 4.17
C GLU A 159 23.36 8.71 3.41
N ALA A 160 22.98 9.78 2.71
CA ALA A 160 21.78 9.82 1.90
C ALA A 160 21.78 8.85 0.70
N ALA A 161 22.96 8.52 0.14
CA ALA A 161 23.11 7.53 -0.91
C ALA A 161 22.78 6.10 -0.41
N ASP A 162 23.25 5.76 0.80
CA ASP A 162 22.92 4.51 1.50
C ASP A 162 21.40 4.45 1.82
N TRP A 163 20.83 5.61 2.19
CA TRP A 163 19.39 5.79 2.36
C TRP A 163 18.55 5.69 1.07
N GLN A 164 19.10 5.99 -0.11
CA GLN A 164 18.39 5.81 -1.37
C GLN A 164 18.28 4.35 -1.80
N GLU A 165 19.31 3.55 -1.53
CA GLU A 165 19.23 2.09 -1.71
C GLU A 165 18.23 1.47 -0.72
N LEU A 166 18.16 2.02 0.51
CA LEU A 166 17.15 1.68 1.53
C LEU A 166 15.71 2.01 1.13
N CYS A 167 15.46 3.22 0.62
CA CYS A 167 14.13 3.65 0.16
C CYS A 167 13.56 2.73 -0.92
N SER A 168 14.42 2.08 -1.71
CA SER A 168 14.02 1.18 -2.79
C SER A 168 13.48 -0.16 -2.28
N CYS A 169 13.80 -0.56 -1.04
CA CYS A 169 13.52 -1.90 -0.56
C CYS A 169 12.07 -2.11 -0.07
N LEU A 170 11.35 -1.06 0.33
CA LEU A 170 10.01 -1.20 0.95
C LEU A 170 9.01 -0.09 0.55
N VAL A 171 8.97 0.30 -0.73
CA VAL A 171 7.80 1.05 -1.24
C VAL A 171 6.65 0.07 -1.45
N LEU A 172 5.61 0.16 -0.62
CA LEU A 172 4.44 -0.69 -0.79
C LEU A 172 3.38 0.00 -1.65
N GLU A 173 3.32 -0.35 -2.94
CA GLU A 173 2.31 0.15 -3.87
C GLU A 173 1.05 -0.73 -3.88
N ALA A 174 0.19 -0.58 -2.88
CA ALA A 174 -1.05 -1.37 -2.81
C ALA A 174 -2.09 -0.99 -3.88
N MET A 175 -2.03 0.25 -4.40
CA MET A 175 -3.04 0.81 -5.29
C MET A 175 -2.95 0.25 -6.73
N ILE A 176 -1.73 0.04 -7.24
CA ILE A 176 -1.52 -0.51 -8.59
C ILE A 176 -1.98 -1.96 -8.65
N MET A 177 -1.70 -2.76 -7.61
CA MET A 177 -2.15 -4.15 -7.53
C MET A 177 -3.68 -4.27 -7.53
N ARG A 178 -4.42 -3.38 -6.85
CA ARG A 178 -5.89 -3.36 -6.92
C ARG A 178 -6.42 -2.94 -8.28
N LEU A 179 -5.79 -1.98 -8.95
CA LEU A 179 -6.19 -1.59 -10.32
C LEU A 179 -6.01 -2.74 -11.30
N LEU A 180 -4.86 -3.44 -11.24
CA LEU A 180 -4.59 -4.62 -12.07
C LEU A 180 -5.53 -5.79 -11.76
N LEU A 181 -5.87 -5.99 -10.48
CA LEU A 181 -6.87 -6.98 -10.07
C LEU A 181 -8.26 -6.63 -10.62
N ARG A 182 -8.69 -5.36 -10.52
CA ARG A 182 -9.98 -4.91 -11.08
C ARG A 182 -10.05 -5.07 -12.60
N GLN A 183 -9.01 -4.68 -13.32
CA GLN A 183 -8.94 -4.90 -14.78
C GLN A 183 -8.97 -6.40 -15.12
N THR A 184 -8.29 -7.22 -14.32
CA THR A 184 -8.34 -8.69 -14.47
C THR A 184 -9.74 -9.23 -14.20
N LEU A 185 -10.40 -8.88 -13.10
CA LEU A 185 -11.75 -9.36 -12.78
C LEU A 185 -12.79 -8.86 -13.79
N ALA A 186 -12.67 -7.63 -14.28
CA ALA A 186 -13.52 -7.09 -15.35
C ALA A 186 -13.38 -7.88 -16.67
N SER A 187 -12.21 -8.48 -16.93
CA SER A 187 -12.04 -9.40 -18.08
C SER A 187 -12.62 -10.80 -17.86
N PHE A 188 -13.01 -11.15 -16.64
CA PHE A 188 -13.63 -12.44 -16.28
C PHE A 188 -15.16 -12.39 -16.15
N GLU A 189 -15.77 -11.23 -15.94
CA GLU A 189 -17.24 -11.06 -15.96
C GLU A 189 -17.68 -10.13 -17.11
N PRO A 190 -17.99 -10.68 -18.32
CA PRO A 190 -18.56 -9.89 -19.40
C PRO A 190 -20.00 -9.44 -19.13
N THR A 191 -20.66 -10.00 -18.12
CA THR A 191 -22.11 -9.89 -17.93
C THR A 191 -22.52 -9.86 -16.45
N ARG A 192 -22.27 -8.74 -15.77
CA ARG A 192 -23.20 -8.21 -14.76
C ARG A 192 -22.91 -6.74 -14.45
N ARG A 193 -23.27 -5.85 -15.39
CA ARG A 193 -23.55 -4.44 -15.05
C ARG A 193 -24.90 -4.40 -14.35
N ASN A 194 -24.88 -4.44 -13.02
CA ASN A 194 -25.67 -3.59 -12.11
C ASN A 194 -25.63 -4.15 -10.69
N SER A 195 -25.44 -3.21 -9.76
CA SER A 195 -25.45 -3.36 -8.31
C SER A 195 -24.36 -4.24 -7.69
N LEU A 196 -23.45 -3.57 -6.98
CA LEU A 196 -22.71 -3.93 -5.77
C LEU A 196 -21.30 -3.35 -5.92
N TRP A 197 -20.78 -2.76 -4.83
CA TRP A 197 -19.54 -1.97 -4.73
C TRP A 197 -19.66 -0.46 -5.03
N GLY A 198 -20.63 0.18 -4.37
CA GLY A 198 -20.50 1.57 -3.94
C GLY A 198 -19.97 1.62 -2.51
N TRP A 199 -18.66 1.90 -2.37
CA TRP A 199 -17.99 2.43 -1.17
C TRP A 199 -16.77 3.20 -1.63
#